data_AF-A0A263CUQ9-F1
#
_entry.id   AF-A0A263CUQ9-F1
#
_cell.length_a   1.000
_cell.length_b   1.000
_cell.length_c   1.000
_cell.angle_alpha   90.00
_cell.angle_beta   90.00
_cell.angle_gamma   90.00
#
_symmetry.space_group_name_H-M   'P 1'
#
loop_
_entity.id
_entity.type
_entity.pdbx_description
1 polymer ?
#
loop_
_entity_poly.entity_id
_entity_poly.type
_entity_poly.pdbx_seq_one_letter_code
_entity_poly.pdbx_strand_id
1 'polypeptide(L)'
;LAVFPVIWLCASGYYPRTSLWLSFLAPLAIIWVPLLLEGSPTPQDLARSLLLPVMMLGIGVSVSVLTLSMTRQQRALEEKDAQLQDNLRTSQRQGALLNTILDTVHLGVLAVDAYGHDVLMNRRQRINHELARPKDIADPNESQLLVFGPDRVTLVPVEQRPVRRAVLGETFTDYLVWLGSGREQRAFVTTARAMKDDDGA
;
A
#
# COMPACT_ATOMS: atom_id res chain seq x y z
N LEU A 1 31.12 -32.74 24.87
CA LEU A 1 31.66 -32.75 23.49
C LEU A 1 30.64 -33.18 22.42
N ALA A 2 29.56 -33.90 22.74
CA ALA A 2 28.57 -34.37 21.75
C ALA A 2 27.42 -33.39 21.40
N VAL A 3 27.37 -32.19 21.99
CA VAL A 3 26.26 -31.23 21.81
C VAL A 3 26.38 -30.47 20.48
N PHE A 4 27.61 -30.20 20.04
CA PHE A 4 27.90 -29.38 18.87
C PHE A 4 27.43 -30.00 17.53
N PRO A 5 27.61 -31.32 17.27
CA PRO A 5 27.14 -31.95 16.04
C PRO A 5 25.61 -32.00 15.95
N VAL A 6 24.90 -32.13 17.08
CA VAL A 6 23.44 -32.23 17.14
C VAL A 6 22.79 -30.89 16.81
N ILE A 7 23.33 -29.79 17.33
CA ILE A 7 22.86 -28.44 17.02
C ILE A 7 23.07 -28.13 15.53
N TRP A 8 24.22 -28.51 14.98
CA TRP A 8 24.53 -28.28 13.57
C TRP A 8 23.63 -29.09 12.63
N LEU A 9 23.33 -30.35 12.97
CA LEU A 9 22.45 -31.21 12.16
C LEU A 9 20.98 -30.75 12.21
N CYS A 10 20.51 -30.20 13.34
CA CYS A 10 19.19 -29.59 13.46
C CYS A 10 19.08 -28.25 12.72
N ALA A 11 20.14 -27.43 12.78
CA ALA A 11 20.19 -26.14 12.10
C ALA A 11 20.37 -26.26 10.56
N SER A 12 20.98 -27.34 10.09
CA SER A 12 21.30 -27.56 8.67
C SER A 12 20.06 -27.68 7.77
N GLY A 13 18.89 -28.02 8.31
CA GLY A 13 17.61 -27.93 7.58
C GLY A 13 17.44 -28.86 6.36
N TYR A 14 18.45 -29.67 6.02
CA TYR A 14 18.46 -30.50 4.82
C TYR A 14 17.39 -31.61 4.83
N TYR A 15 17.05 -32.15 6.01
CA TYR A 15 15.96 -33.13 6.20
C TYR A 15 15.37 -33.01 7.62
N PRO A 16 14.38 -32.14 7.86
CA PRO A 16 13.87 -31.86 9.22
C PRO A 16 13.26 -33.09 9.91
N ARG A 17 12.73 -34.05 9.15
CA ARG A 17 12.20 -35.30 9.71
C ARG A 17 13.30 -36.27 10.16
N THR A 18 14.39 -36.42 9.39
CA THR A 18 15.47 -37.35 9.77
C THR A 18 16.35 -36.78 10.88
N SER A 19 16.52 -35.45 10.92
CA SER A 19 17.23 -34.77 12.00
C SER A 19 16.53 -34.98 13.36
N LEU A 20 15.19 -34.91 13.40
CA LEU A 20 14.40 -35.20 14.59
C LEU A 20 14.59 -36.66 15.09
N TRP A 21 14.55 -37.63 14.16
CA TRP A 21 14.78 -39.04 14.49
C TRP A 21 16.22 -39.30 14.96
N LEU A 22 17.22 -38.67 14.33
CA LEU A 22 18.63 -38.86 14.68
C LEU A 22 18.97 -38.22 16.04
N SER A 23 18.37 -37.07 16.37
CA SER A 23 18.50 -36.44 17.69
C SER A 23 17.87 -37.26 18.82
N PHE A 24 16.89 -38.11 18.52
CA PHE A 24 16.28 -39.03 19.47
C PHE A 24 17.06 -40.35 19.58
N LEU A 25 17.44 -40.95 18.44
CA LEU A 25 18.09 -42.26 18.39
C LEU A 25 19.56 -42.24 18.84
N ALA A 26 20.31 -41.18 18.55
CA ALA A 26 21.75 -41.12 18.86
C ALA A 26 22.04 -41.10 20.38
N PRO A 27 21.34 -40.29 21.22
CA PRO A 27 21.53 -40.34 22.67
C PRO A 27 21.00 -41.63 23.30
N LEU A 28 19.90 -42.16 22.77
CA LEU A 28 19.31 -43.42 23.23
C LEU A 28 20.28 -44.58 23.03
N ALA A 29 20.90 -44.68 21.86
CA ALA A 29 21.88 -45.72 21.55
C ALA A 29 23.17 -45.57 22.40
N ILE A 30 23.66 -44.34 22.61
CA ILE A 30 24.85 -44.08 23.43
C ILE A 30 24.70 -44.55 24.87
N ILE A 31 23.46 -44.59 25.40
CA ILE A 31 23.20 -44.93 26.81
C ILE A 31 22.78 -46.40 26.97
N TRP A 32 22.06 -46.94 25.99
CA TRP A 32 21.64 -48.34 26.04
C TRP A 32 22.77 -49.32 25.71
N VAL A 33 23.74 -48.93 24.85
CA VAL A 33 24.85 -49.81 24.45
C VAL A 33 25.75 -50.22 25.64
N PRO A 34 26.23 -49.30 26.50
CA PRO A 34 27.04 -49.68 27.66
C PRO A 34 26.24 -50.46 28.70
N LEU A 35 24.96 -50.13 28.88
CA LEU A 35 24.09 -50.74 29.89
C LEU A 35 23.74 -52.20 29.57
N LEU A 36 23.69 -52.57 28.29
CA LEU A 36 23.55 -53.96 27.83
C LEU A 36 24.86 -54.76 27.95
N LEU A 37 26.01 -54.08 27.97
CA LEU A 37 27.33 -54.70 28.05
C LEU A 37 27.81 -54.90 29.50
N GLU A 38 27.43 -54.02 30.42
CA GLU A 38 27.82 -54.08 31.84
C GLU A 38 26.63 -54.51 32.70
N GLY A 39 26.46 -55.83 32.84
CA GLY A 39 25.36 -56.43 33.60
C GLY A 39 25.48 -56.22 35.11
N SER A 40 24.93 -55.12 35.63
CA SER A 40 24.09 -55.03 36.85
C SER A 40 23.94 -53.56 37.32
N PRO A 41 23.03 -52.76 36.75
CA PRO A 41 22.84 -51.37 37.17
C PRO A 41 21.96 -51.27 38.43
N THR A 42 22.36 -50.40 39.36
CA THR A 42 21.58 -49.98 40.54
C THR A 42 20.40 -49.06 40.12
N PRO A 43 19.19 -49.18 40.72
CA PRO A 43 18.00 -48.42 40.30
C PRO A 43 18.15 -46.89 40.31
N GLN A 44 19.01 -46.35 41.17
CA GLN A 44 19.29 -44.91 41.29
C GLN A 44 20.20 -44.36 40.18
N ASP A 45 21.13 -45.16 39.66
CA ASP A 45 21.99 -44.76 38.54
C ASP A 45 21.20 -44.73 37.22
N LEU A 46 20.22 -45.63 37.09
CA LEU A 46 19.31 -45.68 35.94
C LEU A 46 18.46 -44.40 35.82
N ALA A 47 17.90 -43.92 36.94
CA ALA A 47 17.09 -42.71 36.97
C ALA A 47 17.91 -41.44 36.65
N ARG A 48 19.16 -41.37 37.13
CA ARG A 48 20.06 -40.24 36.86
C ARG A 48 20.59 -40.25 35.42
N SER A 49 20.81 -41.44 34.85
CA SER A 49 21.20 -41.64 33.45
C SER A 49 20.08 -41.25 32.48
N LEU A 50 18.81 -41.41 32.86
CA LEU A 50 17.64 -41.08 32.02
C LEU A 50 17.29 -39.58 32.01
N LEU A 51 17.74 -38.83 33.01
CA LEU A 51 17.41 -37.40 33.17
C LEU A 51 18.09 -36.51 32.11
N LEU A 52 19.38 -36.74 31.84
CA LEU A 52 20.14 -35.95 30.85
C LEU A 52 19.63 -36.12 29.40
N PRO A 53 19.30 -37.33 28.92
CA PRO A 53 18.76 -37.56 27.57
C PRO A 53 17.39 -36.95 27.36
N VAL A 54 16.52 -37.06 28.37
CA VAL A 54 15.17 -36.50 28.31
C VAL A 54 15.23 -34.97 28.21
N MET A 55 16.12 -34.33 28.97
CA MET A 55 16.35 -32.88 28.87
C MET A 55 16.91 -32.46 27.52
N MET A 56 17.89 -33.21 26.98
CA MET A 56 18.46 -32.94 25.65
C MET A 56 17.43 -33.12 24.52
N LEU A 57 16.56 -34.12 24.63
CA LEU A 57 15.46 -34.36 23.71
C LEU A 57 14.45 -33.20 23.77
N GLY A 58 14.07 -32.76 24.97
CA GLY A 58 13.17 -31.62 25.14
C GLY A 58 13.72 -30.34 24.49
N ILE A 59 15.02 -30.07 24.67
CA ILE A 59 15.70 -28.92 24.06
C ILE A 59 15.75 -29.07 22.54
N GLY A 60 16.12 -30.25 22.03
CA GLY A 60 16.20 -30.53 20.60
C GLY A 60 14.85 -30.37 19.88
N VAL A 61 13.77 -30.88 20.48
CA VAL A 61 12.40 -30.71 19.96
C VAL A 61 12.00 -29.24 19.98
N SER A 62 12.28 -28.51 21.07
CA SER A 62 11.95 -27.09 21.20
C SER A 62 12.66 -26.24 20.14
N VAL A 63 13.96 -26.47 19.92
CA VAL A 63 14.74 -25.77 18.90
C VAL A 63 14.22 -26.12 17.50
N SER A 64 13.94 -27.39 17.21
CA SER A 64 13.43 -27.82 15.90
C SER A 64 12.07 -27.18 15.58
N VAL A 65 11.16 -27.14 16.56
CA VAL A 65 9.85 -26.48 16.41
C VAL A 65 10.02 -24.98 16.16
N LEU A 66 10.93 -24.33 16.88
CA LEU A 66 11.18 -22.89 16.74
C LEU A 66 11.80 -22.55 15.37
N THR A 67 12.75 -23.36 14.89
CA THR A 67 13.35 -23.17 13.56
C THR A 67 12.34 -23.42 12.44
N LEU A 68 11.50 -24.45 12.57
CA LEU A 68 10.43 -24.74 11.60
C LEU A 68 9.32 -23.68 11.62
N SER A 69 8.99 -23.11 12.78
CA SER A 69 8.00 -22.04 12.88
C SER A 69 8.53 -20.72 12.32
N MET A 70 9.78 -20.36 12.63
CA MET A 70 10.43 -19.15 12.09
C MET A 70 10.53 -19.19 10.57
N THR A 71 10.97 -20.30 9.99
CA THR A 71 11.10 -20.43 8.53
C THR A 71 9.75 -20.36 7.81
N ARG A 72 8.68 -20.91 8.41
CA ARG A 72 7.31 -20.77 7.88
C ARG A 72 6.79 -19.34 8.00
N GLN A 73 7.04 -18.68 9.12
CA GLN A 73 6.63 -17.28 9.33
C GLN A 73 7.37 -16.34 8.37
N GLN A 74 8.65 -16.54 8.13
CA GLN A 74 9.42 -15.78 7.16
C GLN A 74 8.86 -15.94 5.75
N ARG A 75 8.57 -17.17 5.30
CA ARG A 75 7.96 -17.39 3.98
C ARG A 75 6.59 -16.73 3.85
N ALA A 76 5.76 -16.82 4.89
CA ALA A 76 4.46 -16.17 4.89
C ALA A 76 4.58 -14.64 4.83
N LEU A 77 5.57 -14.04 5.51
CA LEU A 77 5.88 -12.62 5.43
C LEU A 77 6.37 -12.22 4.03
N GLU A 78 7.28 -12.98 3.43
CA GLU A 78 7.78 -12.74 2.06
C GLU A 78 6.65 -12.82 1.03
N GLU A 79 5.75 -13.81 1.15
CA GLU A 79 4.56 -13.92 0.29
C GLU A 79 3.62 -12.71 0.46
N LYS A 80 3.43 -12.24 1.69
CA LYS A 80 2.61 -11.05 1.98
C LYS A 80 3.24 -9.77 1.45
N ASP A 81 4.55 -9.60 1.59
CA ASP A 81 5.28 -8.47 1.02
C ASP A 81 5.23 -8.48 -0.50
N ALA A 82 5.37 -9.66 -1.14
CA ALA A 82 5.20 -9.80 -2.58
C ALA A 82 3.77 -9.44 -3.02
N GLN A 83 2.74 -9.90 -2.31
CA GLN A 83 1.34 -9.53 -2.57
C GLN A 83 1.11 -8.02 -2.40
N LEU A 84 1.66 -7.41 -1.35
CA LEU A 84 1.55 -5.97 -1.12
C LEU A 84 2.25 -5.17 -2.21
N GLN A 85 3.45 -5.58 -2.62
CA GLN A 85 4.18 -4.94 -3.72
C GLN A 85 3.43 -5.06 -5.04
N ASP A 86 2.79 -6.19 -5.32
CA ASP A 86 2.00 -6.39 -6.54
C ASP A 86 0.72 -5.55 -6.52
N ASN A 87 0.04 -5.48 -5.38
CA ASN A 87 -1.12 -4.59 -5.17
C ASN A 87 -0.73 -3.10 -5.29
N LEU A 88 0.42 -2.70 -4.73
CA LEU A 88 0.95 -1.35 -4.86
C LEU A 88 1.30 -1.04 -6.32
N ARG A 89 1.94 -1.96 -7.05
CA ARG A 89 2.22 -1.80 -8.48
C ARG A 89 0.94 -1.72 -9.30
N THR A 90 -0.08 -2.50 -8.97
CA THR A 90 -1.38 -2.49 -9.65
C THR A 90 -2.14 -1.19 -9.36
N SER A 91 -2.16 -0.74 -8.11
CA SER A 91 -2.74 0.54 -7.71
C SER A 91 -2.00 1.74 -8.33
N GLN A 92 -0.66 1.70 -8.35
CA GLN A 92 0.14 2.70 -9.06
C GLN A 92 -0.09 2.67 -10.57
N ARG A 93 -0.30 1.50 -11.19
CA ARG A 93 -0.69 1.39 -12.60
C ARG A 93 -2.09 1.92 -12.85
N GLN A 94 -3.04 1.71 -11.94
CA GLN A 94 -4.39 2.28 -12.02
C GLN A 94 -4.37 3.80 -11.83
N GLY A 95 -3.59 4.31 -10.88
CA GLY A 95 -3.35 5.74 -10.68
C GLY A 95 -2.54 6.38 -11.82
N ALA A 96 -1.64 5.64 -12.45
CA ALA A 96 -0.89 6.08 -13.63
C ALA A 96 -1.72 5.96 -14.91
N LEU A 97 -2.68 5.06 -15.03
CA LEU A 97 -3.68 5.06 -16.11
C LEU A 97 -4.69 6.20 -15.94
N LEU A 98 -5.11 6.46 -14.70
CA LEU A 98 -5.85 7.67 -14.36
C LEU A 98 -5.02 8.90 -14.74
N ASN A 99 -3.73 8.96 -14.38
CA ASN A 99 -2.86 10.07 -14.74
C ASN A 99 -2.45 10.13 -16.22
N THR A 100 -2.34 9.01 -16.94
CA THR A 100 -1.93 8.98 -18.36
C THR A 100 -3.11 9.28 -19.27
N ILE A 101 -4.32 8.90 -18.87
CA ILE A 101 -5.54 9.47 -19.42
C ILE A 101 -5.62 10.96 -19.01
N LEU A 102 -5.27 11.37 -17.79
CA LEU A 102 -5.24 12.81 -17.39
C LEU A 102 -4.07 13.64 -17.97
N ASP A 103 -3.01 13.05 -18.52
CA ASP A 103 -1.89 13.76 -19.15
C ASP A 103 -2.05 13.85 -20.67
N THR A 104 -2.79 12.89 -21.25
CA THR A 104 -3.28 13.02 -22.63
C THR A 104 -4.56 13.86 -22.69
N VAL A 105 -5.34 13.91 -21.60
CA VAL A 105 -6.54 14.73 -21.54
C VAL A 105 -6.18 16.07 -20.91
N HIS A 106 -6.45 17.15 -21.64
CA HIS A 106 -6.23 18.53 -21.20
C HIS A 106 -7.19 18.98 -20.06
N LEU A 107 -7.34 18.20 -18.99
CA LEU A 107 -8.27 18.48 -17.89
C LEU A 107 -7.66 19.40 -16.84
N GLY A 108 -8.26 20.57 -16.68
CA GLY A 108 -8.08 21.40 -15.50
C GLY A 108 -8.93 20.88 -14.34
N VAL A 109 -8.35 20.78 -13.15
CA VAL A 109 -9.06 20.41 -11.92
C VAL A 109 -9.01 21.59 -10.94
N LEU A 110 -10.18 21.98 -10.43
CA LEU A 110 -10.39 22.98 -9.39
C LEU A 110 -11.34 22.39 -8.33
N ALA A 111 -10.94 22.47 -7.06
CA ALA A 111 -11.80 22.22 -5.92
C ALA A 111 -12.00 23.54 -5.15
N VAL A 112 -13.24 23.83 -4.79
CA VAL A 112 -13.65 25.04 -4.07
C VAL A 112 -14.36 24.66 -2.77
N ASP A 113 -14.23 25.50 -1.74
CA ASP A 113 -14.99 25.36 -0.50
C ASP A 113 -16.42 25.92 -0.64
N ALA A 114 -17.24 25.78 0.42
CA ALA A 114 -18.60 26.29 0.46
C ALA A 114 -18.71 27.82 0.37
N TYR A 115 -17.62 28.54 0.62
CA TYR A 115 -17.52 30.00 0.52
C TYR A 115 -17.02 30.46 -0.84
N GLY A 116 -16.54 29.54 -1.68
CA GLY A 116 -16.00 29.80 -3.01
C GLY A 116 -14.51 30.08 -3.07
N HIS A 117 -13.75 29.71 -2.04
CA HIS A 117 -12.28 29.78 -2.09
C HIS A 117 -11.69 28.53 -2.74
N ASP A 118 -10.62 28.73 -3.50
CA ASP A 118 -9.88 27.65 -4.15
C ASP A 118 -9.09 26.82 -3.12
N VAL A 119 -9.50 25.56 -2.92
CA VAL A 119 -8.83 24.59 -2.02
C VAL A 119 -7.70 23.86 -2.76
N LEU A 120 -7.94 23.50 -4.02
CA LEU A 120 -6.98 22.80 -4.85
C LEU A 120 -7.13 23.22 -6.30
N MET A 121 -6.01 23.52 -6.94
CA MET A 121 -5.95 23.82 -8.36
C MET A 121 -4.76 23.09 -8.97
N ASN A 122 -4.97 22.34 -10.06
CA ASN A 122 -3.86 21.66 -10.76
C ASN A 122 -3.14 22.61 -11.76
N ARG A 123 -1.98 22.18 -12.28
CA ARG A 123 -1.18 22.99 -13.22
C ARG A 123 -1.94 23.37 -14.49
N ARG A 124 -2.73 22.44 -15.06
CA ARG A 124 -3.51 22.70 -16.28
C ARG A 124 -4.58 23.76 -16.02
N GLN A 125 -5.26 23.68 -14.88
CA GLN A 125 -6.27 24.65 -14.48
C GLN A 125 -5.65 26.03 -14.23
N ARG A 126 -4.46 26.13 -13.63
CA ARG A 126 -3.72 27.40 -13.52
C ARG A 126 -3.50 28.05 -14.89
N ILE A 127 -3.08 27.28 -15.88
CA ILE A 127 -2.88 27.78 -17.26
C ILE A 127 -4.22 28.24 -17.87
N ASN A 128 -5.32 27.50 -17.65
CA ASN A 128 -6.64 27.88 -18.14
C ASN A 128 -7.16 29.15 -17.45
N HIS A 129 -6.90 29.32 -16.15
CA HIS A 129 -7.25 30.50 -15.38
C HIS A 129 -6.49 31.74 -15.86
N GLU A 130 -5.18 31.62 -16.11
CA GLU A 130 -4.39 32.69 -16.72
C GLU A 130 -4.90 33.07 -18.12
N LEU A 131 -5.44 32.12 -18.89
CA LEU A 131 -6.06 32.41 -20.19
C LEU A 131 -7.36 33.21 -20.04
N ALA A 132 -8.16 32.93 -19.00
CA ALA A 132 -9.42 33.62 -18.71
C ALA A 132 -9.23 34.97 -18.03
N ARG A 133 -8.04 35.25 -17.50
CA ARG A 133 -7.74 36.47 -16.75
C ARG A 133 -7.71 37.71 -17.66
N PRO A 134 -8.43 38.80 -17.32
CA PRO A 134 -8.25 40.10 -17.97
C PRO A 134 -6.83 40.62 -17.74
N LYS A 135 -6.21 41.20 -18.79
CA LYS A 135 -4.83 41.72 -18.70
C LYS A 135 -4.68 42.90 -17.72
N ASP A 136 -5.77 43.59 -17.43
CA ASP A 136 -5.79 44.81 -16.60
C ASP A 136 -5.96 44.53 -15.10
N ILE A 137 -6.21 43.27 -14.70
CA ILE A 137 -6.43 42.89 -13.30
C ILE A 137 -5.39 41.85 -12.89
N ALA A 138 -4.64 42.15 -11.83
CA ALA A 138 -3.58 41.28 -11.33
C ALA A 138 -4.14 39.98 -10.71
N ASP A 139 -5.25 40.08 -9.98
CA ASP A 139 -5.90 38.96 -9.29
C ASP A 139 -7.43 39.08 -9.43
N PRO A 140 -8.00 38.65 -10.58
CA PRO A 140 -9.43 38.75 -10.81
C PRO A 140 -10.19 37.70 -10.00
N ASN A 141 -11.30 38.12 -9.40
CA ASN A 141 -12.27 37.16 -8.88
C ASN A 141 -12.93 36.38 -10.04
N GLU A 142 -13.54 35.24 -9.73
CA GLU A 142 -14.27 34.41 -10.72
C GLU A 142 -15.28 35.21 -11.55
N SER A 143 -15.93 36.23 -10.99
CA SER A 143 -16.89 37.11 -11.68
C SER A 143 -16.26 38.07 -12.70
N GLN A 144 -14.95 38.28 -12.61
CA GLN A 144 -14.17 39.17 -13.46
C GLN A 144 -13.46 38.42 -14.59
N LEU A 145 -13.43 37.08 -14.55
CA LEU A 145 -12.87 36.26 -15.61
C LEU A 145 -13.65 36.41 -16.93
N LEU A 146 -12.93 36.30 -18.03
CA LEU A 146 -13.42 36.35 -19.40
C LEU A 146 -13.94 34.97 -19.81
N VAL A 147 -15.16 34.67 -19.33
CA VAL A 147 -15.89 33.43 -19.62
C VAL A 147 -17.05 33.76 -20.57
N PHE A 148 -16.98 33.25 -21.79
CA PHE A 148 -17.96 33.45 -22.84
C PHE A 148 -18.83 32.22 -23.04
N GLY A 149 -20.07 32.45 -23.46
CA GLY A 149 -21.02 31.40 -23.82
C GLY A 149 -20.65 30.70 -25.13
N PRO A 150 -21.49 29.76 -25.60
CA PRO A 150 -21.26 29.01 -26.84
C PRO A 150 -21.10 29.90 -28.08
N ASP A 151 -21.63 31.12 -28.03
CA ASP A 151 -21.56 32.14 -29.09
C ASP A 151 -20.22 32.89 -29.16
N ARG A 152 -19.29 32.67 -28.21
CA ARG A 152 -17.95 33.27 -28.12
C ARG A 152 -17.91 34.78 -27.89
N VAL A 153 -19.06 35.44 -27.81
CA VAL A 153 -19.17 36.90 -27.77
C VAL A 153 -19.84 37.36 -26.49
N THR A 154 -20.89 36.67 -26.03
CA THR A 154 -21.61 37.05 -24.83
C THR A 154 -20.96 36.45 -23.60
N LEU A 155 -20.67 37.28 -22.60
CA LEU A 155 -20.17 36.82 -21.32
C LEU A 155 -21.23 36.00 -20.60
N VAL A 156 -20.81 34.88 -20.01
CA VAL A 156 -21.68 34.07 -19.17
C VAL A 156 -22.04 34.87 -17.91
N PRO A 157 -23.33 34.99 -17.57
CA PRO A 157 -23.77 35.60 -16.31
C PRO A 157 -23.06 34.95 -15.13
N VAL A 158 -22.73 35.73 -14.09
CA VAL A 158 -21.90 35.27 -12.96
C VAL A 158 -22.49 34.01 -12.30
N GLU A 159 -23.82 33.94 -12.20
CA GLU A 159 -24.59 32.85 -11.62
C GLU A 159 -24.49 31.55 -12.43
N GLN A 160 -24.28 31.66 -13.75
CA GLN A 160 -24.19 30.53 -14.66
C GLN A 160 -22.75 30.08 -14.91
N ARG A 161 -21.76 30.76 -14.31
CA ARG A 161 -20.34 30.39 -14.49
C ARG A 161 -20.04 29.04 -13.85
N PRO A 162 -19.15 28.22 -14.46
CA PRO A 162 -18.88 26.87 -13.99
C PRO A 162 -18.50 26.79 -12.50
N VAL A 163 -17.59 27.67 -12.04
CA VAL A 163 -17.14 27.67 -10.65
C VAL A 163 -18.25 28.13 -9.71
N ARG A 164 -19.00 29.18 -10.07
CA ARG A 164 -20.12 29.66 -9.25
C ARG A 164 -21.20 28.59 -9.07
N ARG A 165 -21.54 27.86 -10.14
CA ARG A 165 -22.48 26.74 -10.10
C ARG A 165 -21.96 25.60 -9.21
N ALA A 166 -20.67 25.30 -9.25
CA ALA A 166 -20.05 24.33 -8.37
C ALA A 166 -20.13 24.75 -6.89
N VAL A 167 -19.90 26.04 -6.57
CA VAL A 167 -20.07 26.59 -5.20
C VAL A 167 -21.52 26.50 -4.72
N LEU A 168 -22.49 26.68 -5.62
CA LEU A 168 -23.91 26.47 -5.32
C LEU A 168 -24.28 24.99 -5.14
N GLY A 169 -23.32 24.07 -5.23
CA GLY A 169 -23.54 22.63 -5.10
C GLY A 169 -24.17 21.98 -6.32
N GLU A 170 -24.24 22.68 -7.46
CA GLU A 170 -24.79 22.11 -8.68
C GLU A 170 -23.86 21.03 -9.24
N THR A 171 -24.47 19.91 -9.64
CA THR A 171 -23.79 18.85 -10.39
C THR A 171 -24.20 18.94 -11.84
N PHE A 172 -23.23 19.07 -12.75
CA PHE A 172 -23.47 19.15 -14.18
C PHE A 172 -22.34 18.53 -14.97
N THR A 173 -22.62 18.14 -16.22
CA THR A 173 -21.66 17.55 -17.14
C THR A 173 -21.83 18.21 -18.51
N ASP A 174 -20.78 18.19 -19.33
CA ASP A 174 -20.78 18.69 -20.70
C ASP A 174 -21.16 20.18 -20.88
N TYR A 175 -20.82 21.03 -19.92
CA TYR A 175 -21.09 22.47 -20.02
C TYR A 175 -19.96 23.20 -20.77
N LEU A 176 -20.27 23.64 -22.00
CA LEU A 176 -19.33 24.30 -22.90
C LEU A 176 -19.20 25.80 -22.60
N VAL A 177 -17.98 26.25 -22.38
CA VAL A 177 -17.63 27.67 -22.24
C VAL A 177 -16.39 28.01 -23.06
N TRP A 178 -16.22 29.29 -23.37
CA TRP A 178 -15.04 29.81 -24.05
C TRP A 178 -14.26 30.71 -23.09
N LEU A 179 -12.96 30.48 -22.94
CA LEU A 179 -12.09 31.27 -22.06
C LEU A 179 -11.13 32.14 -22.85
N GLY A 180 -10.89 33.36 -22.37
CA GLY A 180 -9.93 34.30 -22.93
C GLY A 180 -10.53 35.26 -23.96
N SER A 181 -9.70 36.12 -24.56
CA SER A 181 -10.16 37.18 -25.46
C SER A 181 -9.63 37.04 -26.89
N GLY A 182 -10.45 37.42 -27.87
CA GLY A 182 -10.07 37.52 -29.28
C GLY A 182 -9.50 36.22 -29.85
N ARG A 183 -8.27 36.28 -30.38
CA ARG A 183 -7.59 35.14 -31.04
C ARG A 183 -7.06 34.09 -30.07
N GLU A 184 -6.98 34.40 -28.77
CA GLU A 184 -6.50 33.47 -27.75
C GLU A 184 -7.64 32.63 -27.14
N GLN A 185 -8.89 32.87 -27.56
CA GLN A 185 -10.05 32.14 -27.08
C GLN A 185 -9.95 30.63 -27.32
N ARG A 186 -10.27 29.85 -26.29
CA ARG A 186 -10.31 28.38 -26.36
C ARG A 186 -11.61 27.85 -25.76
N ALA A 187 -12.13 26.78 -26.38
CA ALA A 187 -13.28 26.05 -25.90
C ALA A 187 -12.89 25.11 -24.76
N PHE A 188 -13.74 25.06 -23.73
CA PHE A 188 -13.61 24.14 -22.61
C PHE A 188 -14.94 23.50 -22.31
N VAL A 189 -14.92 22.19 -22.10
CA VAL A 189 -16.05 21.45 -21.58
C VAL A 189 -15.81 21.25 -20.09
N THR A 190 -16.77 21.70 -19.28
CA THR A 190 -16.67 21.71 -17.82
C THR A 190 -17.67 20.74 -17.22
N THR A 191 -17.28 20.14 -16.10
CA THR A 191 -18.09 19.20 -15.33
C THR A 191 -17.85 19.51 -13.86
N ALA A 192 -18.93 19.59 -13.08
CA ALA A 192 -18.86 19.82 -11.64
C ALA A 192 -19.64 18.73 -10.92
N ARG A 193 -19.14 18.34 -9.74
CA ARG A 193 -19.80 17.42 -8.81
C ARG A 193 -19.62 17.98 -7.40
N ALA A 194 -20.70 18.01 -6.64
CA ALA A 194 -20.63 18.35 -5.22
C ALA A 194 -19.86 17.26 -4.48
N MET A 195 -18.87 17.66 -3.67
CA MET A 195 -18.19 16.78 -2.72
C MET A 195 -18.81 17.01 -1.35
N LYS A 196 -19.10 15.93 -0.64
CA LYS A 196 -19.52 15.96 0.76
C LYS A 196 -18.35 15.47 1.60
N ASP A 197 -18.18 16.04 2.78
CA ASP A 197 -17.19 15.52 3.73
C ASP A 197 -17.59 14.10 4.20
N ASP A 198 -16.68 13.36 4.84
CA ASP A 198 -16.96 12.02 5.39
C ASP A 198 -18.12 12.04 6.41
N ASP A 199 -18.40 13.20 7.00
CA ASP A 199 -19.55 13.45 7.88
C ASP A 199 -20.88 13.75 7.14
N GLY A 200 -20.87 13.78 5.81
CA GLY A 200 -22.07 13.93 4.97
C GLY A 200 -22.71 15.32 4.94
N ALA A 201 -22.05 16.33 5.52
CA ALA A 201 -22.49 17.73 5.51
C ALA A 201 -22.00 18.49 4.26
#